data_AF-A0A7H0LGQ9-F1
#
_entry.id   AF-A0A7H0LGQ9-F1
#
_cell.length_a   1.000
_cell.length_b   1.000
_cell.length_c   1.000
_cell.angle_alpha   90.00
_cell.angle_beta   90.00
_cell.angle_gamma   90.00
#
_symmetry.space_group_name_H-M   'P 1'
#
loop_
_entity.id
_entity.type
_entity.pdbx_description
1 polymer ?
#
loop_
_entity_poly.entity_id
_entity_poly.type
_entity_poly.pdbx_seq_one_letter_code
_entity_poly.pdbx_strand_id
1 'polypeptide(L)'
;MTDESGYAPSRLDGGGYSTSRNSPALAANTQPRPATAPAAAGTSITPAPLDPMRAAEAMQAYFAKDYVERFFGGKRNKLLRVGWKIPIELVSDAGMEAALKQQVGDVVDRLLRARLKYNMPAVEARLRKYYKDVGGVYPYGGTHPTRERLSSNERAQLIGASETGYAGLRKEAKATVALYVRPPPETPNGTGKMIVRSSIAEVRGSQHELAGAMAHELAHAYADPRWWDLLDVMDANFLPRTGKLTEGIAVHFEEIMTVRWNRANPGTKKPAIGYENDPTIADTGQSFIDPLETDTFHEAYFAGVLGFTDPDNPDKTIELGRKKVHWEWQWHVE
;
A
#
# COMPACT_ATOMS: atom_id res chain seq x y z
N MET A 1 -5.95 49.76 8.57
CA MET A 1 -5.53 50.18 7.21
C MET A 1 -4.24 49.44 6.91
N THR A 2 -4.21 48.64 5.83
CA THR A 2 -3.06 48.24 4.97
C THR A 2 -1.74 47.84 5.65
N ASP A 3 -0.97 46.82 5.30
CA ASP A 3 -0.85 45.73 4.31
C ASP A 3 0.26 44.83 4.96
N GLU A 4 0.45 43.55 4.72
CA GLU A 4 1.11 42.99 3.54
C GLU A 4 0.85 41.48 3.51
N SER A 5 0.07 41.02 2.53
CA SER A 5 0.00 39.62 2.11
C SER A 5 0.82 39.45 0.84
N GLY A 6 1.99 38.82 0.96
CA GLY A 6 2.85 38.48 -0.17
C GLY A 6 3.23 37.01 -0.17
N TYR A 7 2.46 36.17 -0.85
CA TYR A 7 2.98 34.93 -1.41
C TYR A 7 2.40 34.74 -2.80
N ALA A 8 3.28 34.90 -3.80
CA ALA A 8 2.98 34.73 -5.21
C ALA A 8 3.05 33.24 -5.59
N PRO A 9 2.12 32.72 -6.40
CA PRO A 9 2.26 31.40 -7.01
C PRO A 9 3.23 31.48 -8.20
N SER A 10 4.29 30.68 -8.15
CA SER A 10 5.24 30.50 -9.25
C SER A 10 4.58 29.79 -10.44
N ARG A 11 4.65 30.46 -11.60
CA ARG A 11 4.30 29.98 -12.93
C ARG A 11 5.19 28.79 -13.35
N LEU A 12 4.57 27.81 -13.98
CA LEU A 12 5.22 26.82 -14.84
C LEU A 12 5.38 27.44 -16.24
N ASP A 13 6.61 27.57 -16.72
CA ASP A 13 6.94 27.79 -18.12
C ASP A 13 8.08 26.84 -18.55
N GLY A 14 7.77 26.00 -19.53
CA GLY A 14 8.56 25.75 -20.75
C GLY A 14 10.01 25.25 -20.68
N GLY A 15 10.21 24.01 -21.14
CA GLY A 15 11.46 23.47 -21.71
C GLY A 15 11.50 21.96 -21.52
N GLY A 16 11.48 21.07 -22.52
CA GLY A 16 11.96 21.16 -23.89
C GLY A 16 13.12 20.19 -24.07
N TYR A 17 12.87 18.88 -24.18
CA TYR A 17 13.80 17.93 -24.78
C TYR A 17 13.05 16.83 -25.54
N SER A 18 13.17 16.91 -26.86
CA SER A 18 12.88 15.86 -27.84
C SER A 18 14.19 15.17 -28.19
N THR A 19 14.20 13.83 -28.19
CA THR A 19 14.88 13.04 -29.23
C THR A 19 14.18 11.69 -29.42
N SER A 20 13.32 11.65 -30.44
CA SER A 20 13.29 10.63 -31.50
C SER A 20 14.15 9.38 -31.29
N ARG A 21 13.49 8.20 -31.24
CA ARG A 21 14.06 6.94 -31.75
C ARG A 21 13.13 6.34 -32.80
N ASN A 22 13.63 6.38 -34.02
CA ASN A 22 13.12 5.70 -35.20
C ASN A 22 12.93 4.19 -34.97
N SER A 23 11.85 3.65 -35.51
CA SER A 23 11.80 2.26 -35.98
C SER A 23 11.09 2.25 -37.34
N PRO A 24 11.68 1.62 -38.38
CA PRO A 24 11.18 1.72 -39.75
C PRO A 24 9.91 0.88 -39.94
N ALA A 25 8.86 1.52 -40.46
CA ALA A 25 7.67 0.83 -40.92
C ALA A 25 7.99 0.07 -42.22
N LEU A 26 7.87 -1.26 -42.16
CA LEU A 26 7.82 -2.10 -43.35
C LEU A 26 6.54 -1.79 -44.14
N ALA A 27 6.72 -1.42 -45.41
CA ALA A 27 5.65 -1.36 -46.39
C ALA A 27 5.11 -2.77 -46.67
N ALA A 28 3.84 -3.00 -46.34
CA ALA A 28 3.10 -4.18 -46.76
C ALA A 28 1.99 -3.78 -47.73
N ASN A 29 2.17 -4.27 -48.95
CA ASN A 29 1.33 -4.18 -50.11
C ASN A 29 0.06 -5.04 -49.90
N THR A 30 -1.15 -4.48 -49.98
CA THR A 30 -2.38 -5.29 -50.09
C THR A 30 -3.44 -4.62 -50.98
N GLN A 31 -3.85 -5.38 -51.99
CA GLN A 31 -4.88 -5.13 -53.00
C GLN A 31 -6.26 -4.76 -52.44
N PRO A 32 -7.17 -4.19 -53.27
CA PRO A 32 -8.53 -3.86 -52.85
C PRO A 32 -9.33 -5.10 -52.45
N ARG A 33 -9.97 -5.01 -51.28
CA ARG A 33 -10.83 -6.03 -50.68
C ARG A 33 -12.22 -6.00 -51.36
N PRO A 34 -12.80 -7.15 -51.77
CA PRO A 34 -14.15 -7.19 -52.32
C PRO A 34 -15.20 -6.92 -51.22
N ALA A 35 -16.31 -6.31 -51.62
CA ALA A 35 -17.40 -5.87 -50.75
C ALA A 35 -18.00 -7.02 -49.93
N THR A 36 -18.03 -6.86 -48.61
CA THR A 36 -18.73 -7.75 -47.68
C THR A 36 -20.25 -7.54 -47.76
N ALA A 37 -20.98 -8.65 -47.90
CA ALA A 37 -22.43 -8.74 -47.75
C ALA A 37 -22.89 -8.24 -46.36
N PRO A 38 -24.14 -7.75 -46.22
CA PRO A 38 -24.63 -7.17 -44.97
C PRO A 38 -24.68 -8.21 -43.85
N ALA A 39 -24.17 -7.81 -42.68
CA ALA A 39 -24.20 -8.61 -41.46
C ALA A 39 -25.65 -8.85 -41.02
N ALA A 40 -25.99 -10.12 -40.80
CA ALA A 40 -27.21 -10.49 -40.08
C ALA A 40 -27.19 -9.84 -38.69
N ALA A 41 -28.29 -9.20 -38.31
CA ALA A 41 -28.50 -8.63 -37.00
C ALA A 41 -28.37 -9.72 -35.92
N GLY A 42 -27.19 -9.84 -35.34
CA GLY A 42 -26.96 -10.65 -34.16
C GLY A 42 -27.68 -9.99 -32.99
N THR A 43 -28.60 -10.73 -32.39
CA THR A 43 -29.15 -10.44 -31.07
C THR A 43 -28.02 -10.11 -30.12
N SER A 44 -27.99 -8.87 -29.63
CA SER A 44 -27.14 -8.45 -28.52
C SER A 44 -27.51 -9.26 -27.29
N ILE A 45 -26.88 -10.42 -27.11
CA ILE A 45 -26.88 -11.12 -25.83
C ILE A 45 -26.02 -10.26 -24.92
N THR A 46 -26.64 -9.32 -24.22
CA THR A 46 -25.99 -8.63 -23.09
C THR A 46 -25.51 -9.73 -22.15
N PRO A 47 -24.20 -9.92 -21.94
CA PRO A 47 -23.72 -10.98 -21.06
C PRO A 47 -24.34 -10.76 -19.67
N ALA A 48 -24.85 -11.82 -19.06
CA ALA A 48 -25.37 -11.75 -17.70
C ALA A 48 -24.30 -11.12 -16.75
N PRO A 49 -24.70 -10.32 -15.76
CA PRO A 49 -23.78 -9.82 -14.75
C PRO A 49 -23.02 -10.99 -14.11
N LEU A 50 -21.71 -10.85 -13.95
CA LEU A 50 -20.93 -11.78 -13.14
C LEU A 50 -21.38 -11.63 -11.69
N ASP A 51 -21.49 -12.74 -10.96
CA ASP A 51 -21.53 -12.69 -9.50
C ASP A 51 -20.26 -11.98 -9.02
N PRO A 52 -20.36 -10.75 -8.46
CA PRO A 52 -19.19 -9.92 -8.19
C PRO A 52 -18.29 -10.53 -7.12
N MET A 53 -18.89 -11.23 -6.15
CA MET A 53 -18.14 -11.89 -5.07
C MET A 53 -17.33 -13.04 -5.67
N ARG A 54 -17.99 -13.87 -6.48
CA ARG A 54 -17.31 -14.97 -7.16
C ARG A 54 -16.20 -14.50 -8.10
N ALA A 55 -16.38 -13.37 -8.79
CA ALA A 55 -15.35 -12.78 -9.63
C ALA A 55 -14.13 -12.33 -8.81
N ALA A 56 -14.36 -11.61 -7.70
CA ALA A 56 -13.30 -11.17 -6.80
C ALA A 56 -12.55 -12.34 -6.16
N GLU A 57 -13.28 -13.35 -5.66
CA GLU A 57 -12.67 -14.56 -5.08
C GLU A 57 -11.87 -15.37 -6.11
N ALA A 58 -12.35 -15.47 -7.35
CA ALA A 58 -11.62 -16.15 -8.42
C ALA A 58 -10.33 -15.40 -8.79
N MET A 59 -10.39 -14.07 -8.87
CA MET A 59 -9.22 -13.23 -9.15
C MET A 59 -8.19 -13.33 -8.03
N GLN A 60 -8.64 -13.29 -6.78
CA GLN A 60 -7.78 -13.50 -5.62
C GLN A 60 -7.13 -14.88 -5.66
N ALA A 61 -7.90 -15.94 -5.91
CA ALA A 61 -7.37 -17.30 -5.97
C ALA A 61 -6.33 -17.46 -7.08
N TYR A 62 -6.53 -16.81 -8.23
CA TYR A 62 -5.55 -16.76 -9.31
C TYR A 62 -4.23 -16.14 -8.83
N PHE A 63 -4.26 -14.91 -8.30
CA PHE A 63 -3.05 -14.23 -7.86
C PHE A 63 -2.41 -14.91 -6.65
N ALA A 64 -3.17 -15.39 -5.69
CA ALA A 64 -2.66 -16.15 -4.55
C ALA A 64 -1.80 -17.34 -5.00
N LYS A 65 -2.27 -18.08 -6.03
CA LYS A 65 -1.51 -19.15 -6.65
C LYS A 65 -0.28 -18.61 -7.39
N ASP A 66 -0.44 -17.54 -8.15
CA ASP A 66 0.65 -16.96 -8.94
C ASP A 66 1.81 -16.40 -8.09
N TYR A 67 1.50 -15.79 -6.94
CA TYR A 67 2.48 -15.40 -5.92
C TYR A 67 3.27 -16.61 -5.41
N VAL A 68 2.59 -17.72 -5.08
CA VAL A 68 3.26 -18.95 -4.63
C VAL A 68 4.14 -19.55 -5.73
N GLU A 69 3.66 -19.54 -6.98
CA GLU A 69 4.45 -20.02 -8.11
C GLU A 69 5.68 -19.14 -8.38
N ARG A 70 5.52 -17.82 -8.39
CA ARG A 70 6.60 -16.87 -8.71
C ARG A 70 7.68 -16.80 -7.64
N PHE A 71 7.30 -16.77 -6.37
CA PHE A 71 8.24 -16.50 -5.27
C PHE A 71 8.64 -17.76 -4.50
N PHE A 72 7.93 -18.87 -4.67
CA PHE A 72 8.19 -20.12 -3.94
C PHE A 72 8.21 -21.36 -4.83
N GLY A 73 8.26 -21.20 -6.16
CA GLY A 73 8.33 -22.32 -7.11
C GLY A 73 7.15 -23.29 -6.97
N GLY A 74 5.98 -22.80 -6.55
CA GLY A 74 4.77 -23.61 -6.35
C GLY A 74 4.71 -24.33 -5.00
N LYS A 75 5.76 -24.27 -4.17
CA LYS A 75 5.78 -24.89 -2.84
C LYS A 75 5.34 -23.88 -1.79
N ARG A 76 4.07 -23.96 -1.37
CA ARG A 76 3.58 -23.11 -0.28
C ARG A 76 4.33 -23.42 1.02
N ASN A 77 5.05 -22.44 1.54
CA ASN A 77 5.56 -22.50 2.90
C ASN A 77 4.42 -22.15 3.87
N LYS A 78 3.99 -23.11 4.68
CA LYS A 78 2.88 -22.91 5.63
C LYS A 78 3.18 -21.87 6.72
N LEU A 79 4.46 -21.55 6.95
CA LEU A 79 4.88 -20.51 7.87
C LEU A 79 4.77 -19.11 7.27
N LEU A 80 4.64 -19.00 5.95
CA LEU A 80 4.53 -17.73 5.25
C LEU A 80 3.07 -17.49 4.85
N ARG A 81 2.67 -16.23 4.86
CA ARG A 81 1.31 -15.79 4.52
C ARG A 81 1.00 -15.87 3.03
N VAL A 82 2.03 -15.99 2.19
CA VAL A 82 1.90 -16.05 0.74
C VAL A 82 1.00 -17.22 0.31
N GLY A 83 0.00 -16.90 -0.51
CA GLY A 83 -1.01 -17.85 -0.98
C GLY A 83 -2.13 -18.16 0.03
N TRP A 84 -2.22 -17.42 1.14
CA TRP A 84 -3.36 -17.53 2.06
C TRP A 84 -4.61 -16.91 1.44
N LYS A 85 -5.79 -17.47 1.77
CA LYS A 85 -7.08 -16.87 1.43
C LYS A 85 -7.34 -15.72 2.40
N ILE A 86 -7.41 -14.50 1.86
CA ILE A 86 -7.80 -13.29 2.58
C ILE A 86 -9.33 -13.10 2.41
N PRO A 87 -10.11 -12.93 3.48
CA PRO A 87 -11.53 -12.63 3.37
C PRO A 87 -11.78 -11.38 2.50
N ILE A 88 -12.76 -11.45 1.59
CA ILE A 88 -13.16 -10.33 0.74
C ILE A 88 -14.51 -9.78 1.23
N GLU A 89 -14.60 -8.46 1.31
CA GLU A 89 -15.84 -7.72 1.57
C GLU A 89 -16.12 -6.81 0.37
N LEU A 90 -17.28 -6.98 -0.26
CA LEU A 90 -17.73 -6.09 -1.32
C LEU A 90 -18.51 -4.92 -0.74
N VAL A 91 -18.15 -3.71 -1.14
CA VAL A 91 -18.77 -2.47 -0.64
C VAL A 91 -19.17 -1.53 -1.77
N SER A 92 -20.17 -0.71 -1.52
CA SER A 92 -20.48 0.44 -2.39
C SER A 92 -19.42 1.53 -2.25
N ASP A 93 -19.49 2.56 -3.11
CA ASP A 93 -18.62 3.75 -3.00
C ASP A 93 -18.67 4.39 -1.60
N ALA A 94 -19.86 4.50 -1.01
CA ALA A 94 -20.03 5.03 0.34
C ALA A 94 -19.40 4.12 1.41
N GLY A 95 -19.45 2.80 1.21
CA GLY A 95 -18.77 1.85 2.09
C GLY A 95 -17.25 1.93 1.98
N MET A 96 -16.71 2.15 0.77
CA MET A 96 -15.27 2.38 0.57
C MET A 96 -14.82 3.68 1.25
N GLU A 97 -15.58 4.77 1.14
CA GLU A 97 -15.29 6.02 1.84
C GLU A 97 -15.30 5.84 3.37
N ALA A 98 -16.27 5.10 3.90
CA ALA A 98 -16.34 4.77 5.32
C ALA A 98 -15.13 3.93 5.77
N ALA A 99 -14.71 2.94 4.96
CA ALA A 99 -13.55 2.11 5.25
C ALA A 99 -12.25 2.92 5.28
N LEU A 100 -12.05 3.83 4.32
CA LEU A 100 -10.88 4.73 4.30
C LEU A 100 -10.89 5.69 5.50
N LYS A 101 -12.06 6.18 5.90
CA LYS A 101 -12.20 6.99 7.12
C LYS A 101 -11.82 6.19 8.36
N GLN A 102 -12.23 4.92 8.44
CA GLN A 102 -11.85 4.04 9.53
C GLN A 102 -10.35 3.75 9.53
N GLN A 103 -9.74 3.56 8.36
CA GLN A 103 -8.30 3.32 8.22
C GLN A 103 -7.46 4.42 8.86
N VAL A 104 -7.88 5.69 8.78
CA VAL A 104 -7.20 6.80 9.49
C VAL A 104 -7.20 6.58 11.00
N GLY A 105 -8.34 6.17 11.57
CA GLY A 105 -8.43 5.84 12.99
C GLY A 105 -7.57 4.63 13.37
N ASP A 106 -7.57 3.60 12.52
CA ASP A 106 -6.76 2.40 12.73
C ASP A 106 -5.26 2.69 12.63
N VAL A 107 -4.83 3.60 11.74
CA VAL A 107 -3.44 4.08 11.66
C VAL A 107 -3.07 4.74 12.98
N VAL A 108 -3.86 5.70 13.47
CA VAL A 108 -3.59 6.40 14.73
C VAL A 108 -3.46 5.41 15.91
N ASP A 109 -4.34 4.41 15.98
CA ASP A 109 -4.26 3.37 17.02
C ASP A 109 -2.98 2.52 16.90
N ARG A 110 -2.59 2.14 15.68
CA ARG A 110 -1.34 1.39 15.44
C ARG A 110 -0.10 2.19 15.82
N LEU A 111 -0.02 3.46 15.46
CA LEU A 111 1.11 4.33 15.82
C LEU A 111 1.23 4.48 17.34
N LEU A 112 0.11 4.60 18.04
CA LEU A 112 0.11 4.67 19.49
C LEU A 112 0.64 3.37 20.10
N ARG A 113 0.21 2.22 19.58
CA ARG A 113 0.72 0.93 20.03
C ARG A 113 2.20 0.76 19.73
N ALA A 114 2.67 1.17 18.55
CA ALA A 114 4.09 1.13 18.19
C ALA A 114 4.92 1.97 19.16
N ARG A 115 4.50 3.20 19.47
CA ARG A 115 5.16 4.04 20.48
C ARG A 115 5.20 3.39 21.86
N LEU A 116 4.09 2.82 22.31
CA LEU A 116 4.02 2.14 23.61
C LEU A 116 4.85 0.85 23.65
N LYS A 117 4.95 0.12 22.53
CA LYS A 117 5.71 -1.13 22.43
C LYS A 117 7.22 -0.90 22.33
N TYR A 118 7.61 0.08 21.53
CA TYR A 118 8.99 0.24 21.08
C TYR A 118 9.70 1.47 21.64
N ASN A 119 8.97 2.51 22.05
CA ASN A 119 9.56 3.76 22.54
C ASN A 119 8.92 4.26 23.85
N MET A 120 8.88 3.37 24.85
CA MET A 120 8.33 3.69 26.18
C MET A 120 9.06 4.85 26.88
N PRO A 121 10.40 4.95 26.84
CA PRO A 121 11.11 6.08 27.47
C PRO A 121 10.69 7.44 26.89
N ALA A 122 10.59 7.59 25.57
CA ALA A 122 10.15 8.85 24.98
C ALA A 122 8.66 9.14 25.25
N VAL A 123 7.81 8.10 25.29
CA VAL A 123 6.41 8.22 25.73
C VAL A 123 6.34 8.80 27.14
N GLU A 124 7.07 8.23 28.10
CA GLU A 124 7.07 8.72 29.47
C GLU A 124 7.59 10.16 29.57
N ALA A 125 8.70 10.47 28.90
CA ALA A 125 9.26 11.82 28.89
C ALA A 125 8.25 12.85 28.35
N ARG A 126 7.56 12.52 27.27
CA ARG A 126 6.57 13.39 26.64
C ARG A 126 5.33 13.59 27.50
N LEU A 127 4.82 12.54 28.13
CA LEU A 127 3.69 12.65 29.05
C LEU A 127 4.05 13.40 30.34
N ARG A 128 5.23 13.16 30.92
CA ARG A 128 5.72 13.93 32.08
C ARG A 128 5.83 15.41 31.76
N LYS A 129 6.32 15.76 30.57
CA LYS A 129 6.33 17.14 30.08
C LYS A 129 4.91 17.71 29.97
N TYR A 130 3.99 16.99 29.32
CA TYR A 130 2.58 17.41 29.22
C TYR A 130 1.97 17.73 30.58
N TYR A 131 2.10 16.82 31.56
CA TYR A 131 1.56 17.02 32.91
C TYR A 131 2.21 18.20 33.63
N LYS A 132 3.53 18.40 33.46
CA LYS A 132 4.21 19.60 33.97
C LYS A 132 3.64 20.88 33.35
N ASP A 133 3.41 20.90 32.04
CA ASP A 133 2.94 22.07 31.31
C ASP A 133 1.50 22.46 31.68
N VAL A 134 0.62 21.48 31.96
CA VAL A 134 -0.76 21.74 32.42
C VAL A 134 -0.87 21.87 33.94
N GLY A 135 0.24 21.87 34.69
CA GLY A 135 0.25 21.98 36.15
C GLY A 135 -0.32 20.76 36.89
N GLY A 136 -0.39 19.60 36.24
CA GLY A 136 -0.88 18.34 36.80
C GLY A 136 0.22 17.42 37.31
N VAL A 137 -0.17 16.35 38.00
CA VAL A 137 0.74 15.28 38.47
C VAL A 137 0.71 14.12 37.48
N TYR A 138 1.89 13.63 37.08
CA TYR A 138 2.02 12.46 36.20
C TYR A 138 1.39 11.21 36.87
N PRO A 139 0.32 10.62 36.29
CA PRO A 139 -0.54 9.69 37.02
C PRO A 139 -0.03 8.24 37.05
N TYR A 140 1.07 7.93 36.36
CA TYR A 140 1.57 6.56 36.23
C TYR A 140 2.75 6.25 37.16
N GLY A 141 2.79 6.81 38.38
CA GLY A 141 3.90 6.71 39.33
C GLY A 141 4.45 5.30 39.59
N GLY A 142 5.36 4.83 38.73
CA GLY A 142 6.02 3.52 38.78
C GLY A 142 5.42 2.44 37.87
N THR A 143 4.34 2.71 37.14
CA THR A 143 3.75 1.78 36.15
C THR A 143 3.87 2.37 34.76
N HIS A 144 4.11 1.58 33.72
CA HIS A 144 4.08 2.11 32.36
C HIS A 144 2.65 2.46 31.92
N PRO A 145 2.47 3.54 31.14
CA PRO A 145 1.18 3.82 30.51
C PRO A 145 0.79 2.69 29.58
N THR A 146 -0.49 2.33 29.59
CA THR A 146 -1.09 1.40 28.62
C THR A 146 -2.12 2.13 27.79
N ARG A 147 -2.39 1.63 26.58
CA ARG A 147 -3.33 2.26 25.64
C ARG A 147 -4.70 2.54 26.26
N GLU A 148 -5.20 1.59 27.04
CA GLU A 148 -6.51 1.64 27.70
C GLU A 148 -6.56 2.69 28.82
N ARG A 149 -5.41 3.03 29.41
CA ARG A 149 -5.31 4.01 30.50
C ARG A 149 -5.06 5.44 30.01
N LEU A 150 -4.59 5.60 28.77
CA LEU A 150 -4.36 6.92 28.17
C LEU A 150 -5.68 7.63 27.87
N SER A 151 -5.85 8.81 28.44
CA SER A 151 -6.90 9.77 28.09
C SER A 151 -6.73 10.32 26.67
N SER A 152 -7.80 10.90 26.12
CA SER A 152 -7.79 11.49 24.78
C SER A 152 -6.69 12.55 24.61
N ASN A 153 -6.44 13.38 25.64
CA ASN A 153 -5.40 14.39 25.58
C ASN A 153 -4.00 13.78 25.55
N GLU A 154 -3.74 12.75 26.35
CA GLU A 154 -2.45 12.05 26.35
C GLU A 154 -2.20 11.36 25.00
N ARG A 155 -3.21 10.73 24.41
CA ARG A 155 -3.13 10.16 23.05
C ARG A 155 -2.79 11.24 22.03
N ALA A 156 -3.46 12.39 22.09
CA ALA A 156 -3.17 13.52 21.21
C ALA A 156 -1.74 14.06 21.40
N GLN A 157 -1.23 14.09 22.63
CA GLN A 157 0.16 14.47 22.89
C GLN A 157 1.14 13.48 22.26
N LEU A 158 0.87 12.18 22.35
CA LEU A 158 1.76 11.13 21.86
C LEU A 158 1.75 11.01 20.34
N ILE A 159 0.61 11.20 19.69
CA ILE A 159 0.47 11.04 18.24
C ILE A 159 0.63 12.38 17.51
N GLY A 160 0.52 13.50 18.23
CA GLY A 160 0.65 14.85 17.69
C GLY A 160 -0.50 15.23 16.75
N ALA A 161 -0.29 16.29 15.96
CA ALA A 161 -1.20 16.72 14.89
C ALA A 161 -1.29 15.73 13.71
N SER A 162 -0.82 14.49 13.85
CA SER A 162 -0.82 13.48 12.79
C SER A 162 -2.22 13.13 12.26
N GLU A 163 -3.30 13.38 13.00
CA GLU A 163 -4.66 13.34 12.42
C GLU A 163 -4.80 14.27 11.20
N THR A 164 -4.08 15.40 11.18
CA THR A 164 -4.03 16.32 10.02
C THR A 164 -3.05 15.86 8.93
N GLY A 165 -1.98 15.14 9.27
CA GLY A 165 -1.05 14.54 8.29
C GLY A 165 -1.69 13.36 7.53
N TYR A 166 -2.45 12.52 8.24
CA TYR A 166 -3.19 11.40 7.67
C TYR A 166 -4.55 11.81 7.07
N ALA A 167 -4.96 13.06 7.20
CA ALA A 167 -6.12 13.60 6.49
C ALA A 167 -5.95 13.54 4.95
N GLY A 168 -4.69 13.46 4.46
CA GLY A 168 -4.38 13.20 3.06
C GLY A 168 -4.91 11.86 2.53
N LEU A 169 -5.02 10.83 3.38
CA LEU A 169 -5.62 9.53 3.02
C LEU A 169 -7.09 9.65 2.59
N ARG A 170 -7.78 10.73 2.97
CA ARG A 170 -9.18 10.95 2.61
C ARG A 170 -9.36 11.41 1.15
N LYS A 171 -8.32 11.92 0.50
CA LYS A 171 -8.48 12.56 -0.83
C LYS A 171 -8.72 11.58 -1.98
N GLU A 172 -8.56 10.27 -1.77
CA GLU A 172 -8.54 9.31 -2.89
C GLU A 172 -9.65 8.25 -2.88
N ALA A 173 -10.70 8.44 -2.06
CA ALA A 173 -11.80 7.48 -2.01
C ALA A 173 -12.46 7.20 -3.37
N LYS A 174 -12.38 8.11 -4.35
CA LYS A 174 -12.88 7.84 -5.72
C LYS A 174 -11.93 7.01 -6.58
N ALA A 175 -10.63 7.07 -6.31
CA ALA A 175 -9.61 6.33 -7.05
C ALA A 175 -9.34 4.94 -6.46
N THR A 176 -9.60 4.73 -5.16
CA THR A 176 -9.38 3.45 -4.49
C THR A 176 -10.36 2.37 -4.94
N VAL A 177 -9.88 1.37 -5.68
CA VAL A 177 -10.66 0.23 -6.16
C VAL A 177 -10.79 -0.87 -5.09
N ALA A 178 -9.69 -1.15 -4.39
CA ALA A 178 -9.62 -2.09 -3.29
C ALA A 178 -8.72 -1.54 -2.17
N LEU A 179 -8.84 -2.13 -0.98
CA LEU A 179 -8.03 -1.79 0.19
C LEU A 179 -7.82 -3.05 1.05
N TYR A 180 -6.57 -3.34 1.40
CA TYR A 180 -6.25 -4.31 2.43
C TYR A 180 -6.29 -3.67 3.83
N VAL A 181 -7.07 -4.27 4.71
CA VAL A 181 -7.13 -3.94 6.13
C VAL A 181 -6.39 -5.01 6.91
N ARG A 182 -5.29 -4.60 7.57
CA ARG A 182 -4.50 -5.47 8.45
C ARG A 182 -5.38 -6.07 9.56
N PRO A 183 -5.10 -7.31 10.01
CA PRO A 183 -5.80 -7.88 11.17
C PRO A 183 -5.58 -7.01 12.41
N PRO A 184 -6.53 -6.99 13.36
CA PRO A 184 -6.31 -6.33 14.63
C PRO A 184 -5.13 -6.98 15.38
N PRO A 185 -4.33 -6.20 16.14
CA PRO A 185 -3.11 -6.69 16.81
C PRO A 185 -3.36 -7.87 17.75
N GLU A 186 -4.57 -7.99 18.30
CA GLU A 186 -5.00 -9.08 19.19
C GLU A 186 -5.11 -10.42 18.44
N THR A 187 -5.05 -10.39 17.10
CA THR A 187 -5.01 -11.57 16.23
C THR A 187 -3.71 -11.59 15.41
N PRO A 188 -2.56 -11.89 16.02
CA PRO A 188 -1.25 -11.80 15.36
C PRO A 188 -1.08 -12.75 14.17
N ASN A 189 -1.91 -13.80 14.08
CA ASN A 189 -1.99 -14.71 12.92
C ASN A 189 -3.23 -14.47 12.04
N GLY A 190 -3.96 -13.38 12.28
CA GLY A 190 -5.11 -12.99 11.48
C GLY A 190 -4.71 -12.68 10.05
N THR A 191 -5.62 -12.95 9.12
CA THR A 191 -5.40 -12.71 7.69
C THR A 191 -5.77 -11.28 7.27
N GLY A 192 -6.41 -10.51 8.15
CA GLY A 192 -7.00 -9.22 7.80
C GLY A 192 -8.23 -9.40 6.91
N LYS A 193 -8.56 -8.38 6.13
CA LYS A 193 -9.60 -8.45 5.09
C LYS A 193 -9.26 -7.55 3.91
N MET A 194 -9.78 -7.90 2.75
CA MET A 194 -9.70 -7.08 1.55
C MET A 194 -11.08 -6.49 1.28
N ILE A 195 -11.16 -5.17 1.22
CA ILE A 195 -12.37 -4.44 0.88
C ILE A 195 -12.29 -4.09 -0.60
N VAL A 196 -13.32 -4.42 -1.37
CA VAL A 196 -13.35 -4.22 -2.83
C VAL A 196 -14.61 -3.49 -3.22
N ARG A 197 -14.47 -2.48 -4.08
CA ARG A 197 -15.62 -1.74 -4.60
C ARG A 197 -16.44 -2.62 -5.54
N SER A 198 -17.73 -2.81 -5.21
CA SER A 198 -18.61 -3.74 -5.91
C SER A 198 -18.78 -3.41 -7.39
N SER A 199 -18.86 -2.12 -7.73
CA SER A 199 -19.06 -1.64 -9.11
C SER A 199 -17.96 -2.09 -10.08
N ILE A 200 -16.72 -2.28 -9.61
CA ILE A 200 -15.61 -2.78 -10.43
C ILE A 200 -15.70 -4.30 -10.62
N ALA A 201 -16.15 -5.02 -9.59
CA ALA A 201 -16.30 -6.48 -9.65
C ALA A 201 -17.51 -6.91 -10.50
N GLU A 202 -18.55 -6.08 -10.57
CA GLU A 202 -19.78 -6.30 -11.35
C GLU A 202 -19.56 -6.15 -12.87
N VAL A 203 -18.62 -5.30 -13.28
CA VAL A 203 -18.43 -4.93 -14.69
C VAL A 203 -17.37 -5.81 -15.34
N ARG A 204 -17.78 -6.65 -16.30
CA ARG A 204 -16.87 -7.52 -17.06
C ARG A 204 -15.75 -6.74 -17.77
N GLY A 205 -16.01 -5.49 -18.17
CA GLY A 205 -15.01 -4.60 -18.76
C GLY A 205 -13.92 -4.12 -17.80
N SER A 206 -14.17 -4.16 -16.49
CA SER A 206 -13.28 -3.66 -15.43
C SER A 206 -12.46 -4.77 -14.76
N GLN A 207 -12.45 -5.98 -15.33
CA GLN A 207 -11.64 -7.10 -14.80
C GLN A 207 -10.14 -6.80 -14.76
N HIS A 208 -9.64 -5.93 -15.65
CA HIS A 208 -8.26 -5.46 -15.65
C HIS A 208 -7.95 -4.55 -14.45
N GLU A 209 -8.87 -3.65 -14.07
CA GLU A 209 -8.76 -2.80 -12.88
C GLU A 209 -8.83 -3.66 -11.61
N LEU A 210 -9.77 -4.60 -11.55
CA LEU A 210 -9.84 -5.57 -10.45
C LEU A 210 -8.56 -6.38 -10.34
N ALA A 211 -7.97 -6.80 -11.46
CA ALA A 211 -6.74 -7.59 -11.46
C ALA A 211 -5.55 -6.82 -10.87
N GLY A 212 -5.34 -5.56 -11.26
CA GLY A 212 -4.29 -4.70 -10.70
C GLY A 212 -4.48 -4.50 -9.20
N ALA A 213 -5.70 -4.10 -8.80
CA ALA A 213 -6.05 -3.90 -7.40
C ALA A 213 -5.86 -5.18 -6.55
N MET A 214 -6.27 -6.35 -7.05
CA MET A 214 -6.06 -7.63 -6.33
C MET A 214 -4.57 -7.96 -6.19
N ALA A 215 -3.78 -7.75 -7.25
CA ALA A 215 -2.34 -8.00 -7.21
C ALA A 215 -1.64 -7.10 -6.19
N HIS A 216 -2.02 -5.81 -6.16
CA HIS A 216 -1.50 -4.81 -5.24
C HIS A 216 -1.87 -5.12 -3.78
N GLU A 217 -3.16 -5.31 -3.48
CA GLU A 217 -3.61 -5.52 -2.11
C GLU A 217 -3.15 -6.88 -1.53
N LEU A 218 -2.92 -7.88 -2.38
CA LEU A 218 -2.29 -9.13 -1.95
C LEU A 218 -0.82 -8.95 -1.55
N ALA A 219 -0.09 -7.99 -2.14
CA ALA A 219 1.27 -7.68 -1.69
C ALA A 219 1.26 -7.23 -0.23
N HIS A 220 0.38 -6.27 0.10
CA HIS A 220 0.17 -5.79 1.48
C HIS A 220 -0.24 -6.92 2.42
N ALA A 221 -1.15 -7.80 1.99
CA ALA A 221 -1.65 -8.92 2.79
C ALA A 221 -0.60 -10.01 3.06
N TYR A 222 0.33 -10.20 2.13
CA TYR A 222 1.36 -11.24 2.17
C TYR A 222 2.67 -10.80 2.82
N ALA A 223 2.83 -9.51 3.10
CA ALA A 223 3.92 -9.01 3.93
C ALA A 223 3.99 -9.76 5.28
N ASP A 224 5.21 -10.04 5.74
CA ASP A 224 5.42 -10.57 7.09
C ASP A 224 5.05 -9.51 8.14
N PRO A 225 4.46 -9.87 9.29
CA PRO A 225 4.12 -8.91 10.35
C PRO A 225 5.29 -8.02 10.81
N ARG A 226 6.55 -8.49 10.73
CA ARG A 226 7.72 -7.67 11.06
C ARG A 226 7.93 -6.51 10.09
N TRP A 227 7.48 -6.64 8.84
CA TRP A 227 7.41 -5.52 7.89
C TRP A 227 6.46 -4.44 8.40
N TRP A 228 5.30 -4.83 8.93
CA TRP A 228 4.35 -3.89 9.51
C TRP A 228 4.90 -3.24 10.78
N ASP A 229 5.55 -4.01 11.66
CA ASP A 229 6.24 -3.47 12.84
C ASP A 229 7.30 -2.42 12.45
N LEU A 230 8.09 -2.69 11.40
CA LEU A 230 9.07 -1.74 10.86
C LEU A 230 8.38 -0.44 10.44
N LEU A 231 7.38 -0.51 9.56
CA LEU A 231 6.66 0.67 9.07
C LEU A 231 5.97 1.45 10.19
N ASP A 232 5.32 0.75 11.13
CA ASP A 232 4.62 1.40 12.24
C ASP A 232 5.61 2.14 13.16
N VAL A 233 6.85 1.63 13.31
CA VAL A 233 7.93 2.32 14.05
C VAL A 233 8.50 3.51 13.27
N MET A 234 8.66 3.41 11.95
CA MET A 234 9.09 4.53 11.11
C MET A 234 8.07 5.68 11.15
N ASP A 235 6.78 5.37 10.96
CA ASP A 235 5.70 6.35 11.06
C ASP A 235 5.58 6.93 12.48
N ALA A 236 5.73 6.07 13.51
CA ALA A 236 5.74 6.53 14.89
C ALA A 236 6.86 7.52 15.18
N ASN A 237 8.00 7.43 14.49
CA ASN A 237 9.11 8.38 14.56
C ASN A 237 9.01 9.52 13.55
N PHE A 238 7.87 9.65 12.86
CA PHE A 238 7.60 10.68 11.84
C PHE A 238 8.61 10.68 10.68
N LEU A 239 9.15 9.52 10.32
CA LEU A 239 10.05 9.45 9.19
C LEU A 239 9.27 9.71 7.89
N PRO A 240 9.75 10.62 7.04
CA PRO A 240 9.05 10.96 5.81
C PRO A 240 9.13 9.79 4.83
N ARG A 241 8.15 9.72 3.94
CA ARG A 241 8.00 8.69 2.89
C ARG A 241 7.69 7.27 3.36
N THR A 242 7.44 7.01 4.65
CA THR A 242 7.00 5.68 5.13
C THR A 242 5.77 5.16 4.39
N GLY A 243 4.74 6.01 4.22
CA GLY A 243 3.58 5.71 3.38
C GLY A 243 3.91 5.43 1.91
N LYS A 244 4.88 6.16 1.33
CA LYS A 244 5.30 5.95 -0.06
C LYS A 244 6.08 4.64 -0.22
N LEU A 245 6.86 4.25 0.78
CA LEU A 245 7.60 2.99 0.77
C LEU A 245 6.65 1.79 0.79
N THR A 246 5.62 1.81 1.64
CA THR A 246 4.64 0.71 1.71
C THR A 246 3.90 0.55 0.39
N GLU A 247 3.43 1.64 -0.23
CA GLU A 247 2.76 1.59 -1.53
C GLU A 247 3.72 1.23 -2.67
N GLY A 248 4.94 1.79 -2.68
CA GLY A 248 5.94 1.54 -3.72
C GLY A 248 6.38 0.08 -3.79
N ILE A 249 6.51 -0.59 -2.64
CA ILE A 249 6.78 -2.04 -2.60
C ILE A 249 5.59 -2.84 -3.13
N ALA A 250 4.36 -2.45 -2.81
CA ALA A 250 3.18 -3.11 -3.36
C ALA A 250 3.06 -2.92 -4.88
N VAL A 251 3.39 -1.74 -5.40
CA VAL A 251 3.51 -1.45 -6.85
C VAL A 251 4.54 -2.37 -7.51
N HIS A 252 5.73 -2.56 -6.91
CA HIS A 252 6.73 -3.50 -7.44
C HIS A 252 6.18 -4.93 -7.62
N PHE A 253 5.44 -5.43 -6.63
CA PHE A 253 4.82 -6.76 -6.75
C PHE A 253 3.66 -6.77 -7.75
N GLU A 254 2.85 -5.70 -7.77
CA GLU A 254 1.77 -5.50 -8.74
C GLU A 254 2.28 -5.59 -10.18
N GLU A 255 3.38 -4.91 -10.51
CA GLU A 255 3.99 -4.96 -11.85
C GLU A 255 4.38 -6.39 -12.25
N ILE A 256 5.03 -7.13 -11.35
CA ILE A 256 5.44 -8.52 -11.61
C ILE A 256 4.21 -9.40 -11.87
N MET A 257 3.17 -9.27 -11.04
CA MET A 257 1.96 -10.09 -11.11
C MET A 257 1.08 -9.73 -12.32
N THR A 258 0.93 -8.46 -12.64
CA THR A 258 0.13 -8.00 -13.79
C THR A 258 0.78 -8.39 -15.12
N VAL A 259 2.11 -8.41 -15.22
CA VAL A 259 2.83 -8.97 -16.38
C VAL A 259 2.49 -10.46 -16.57
N ARG A 260 2.44 -11.23 -15.48
CA ARG A 260 2.08 -12.66 -15.54
C ARG A 260 0.60 -12.86 -15.90
N TRP A 261 -0.28 -12.05 -15.35
CA TRP A 261 -1.71 -12.05 -15.69
C TRP A 261 -1.94 -11.76 -17.18
N ASN A 262 -1.26 -10.75 -17.74
CA ASN A 262 -1.36 -10.40 -19.16
C ASN A 262 -0.90 -11.53 -20.08
N ARG A 263 0.14 -12.29 -19.68
CA ARG A 263 0.59 -13.46 -20.43
C ARG A 263 -0.41 -14.61 -20.38
N ALA A 264 -1.09 -14.80 -19.24
CA ALA A 264 -2.12 -15.82 -19.08
C ALA A 264 -3.47 -15.45 -19.73
N ASN A 265 -3.72 -14.16 -19.97
CA ASN A 265 -4.97 -13.63 -20.52
C ASN A 265 -4.70 -12.76 -21.77
N PRO A 266 -4.19 -13.35 -22.86
CA PRO A 266 -3.90 -12.56 -24.06
C PRO A 266 -5.19 -11.93 -24.62
N GLY A 267 -5.11 -10.65 -25.00
CA GLY A 267 -6.23 -9.90 -25.59
C GLY A 267 -7.12 -9.16 -24.60
N THR A 268 -6.86 -9.26 -23.29
CA THR A 268 -7.46 -8.37 -22.29
C THR A 268 -6.69 -7.03 -22.22
N LYS A 269 -7.36 -5.98 -21.73
CA LYS A 269 -6.67 -4.73 -21.39
C LYS A 269 -5.66 -5.00 -20.28
N LYS A 270 -4.49 -4.37 -20.36
CA LYS A 270 -3.51 -4.42 -19.28
C LYS A 270 -4.11 -3.82 -18.01
N PRO A 271 -3.91 -4.43 -16.83
CA PRO A 271 -4.21 -3.79 -15.56
C PRO A 271 -3.48 -2.45 -15.48
N ALA A 272 -4.18 -1.43 -14.99
CA ALA A 272 -3.52 -0.18 -14.61
C ALA A 272 -2.69 -0.45 -13.35
N ILE A 273 -1.49 0.11 -13.30
CA ILE A 273 -0.61 0.01 -12.12
C ILE A 273 -0.96 1.14 -11.15
N GLY A 274 -1.04 0.84 -9.87
CA GLY A 274 -1.24 1.85 -8.82
C GLY A 274 -0.18 2.95 -8.90
N TYR A 275 -0.60 4.20 -8.71
CA TYR A 275 0.30 5.37 -8.63
C TYR A 275 1.21 5.60 -9.85
N GLU A 276 0.84 5.13 -11.05
CA GLU A 276 1.62 5.36 -12.29
C GLU A 276 1.91 6.86 -12.57
N ASN A 277 1.06 7.75 -12.06
CA ASN A 277 1.21 9.21 -12.19
C ASN A 277 2.00 9.87 -11.04
N ASP A 278 2.42 9.12 -10.02
CA ASP A 278 3.30 9.60 -8.94
C ASP A 278 4.60 8.76 -8.92
N PRO A 279 5.60 9.13 -9.74
CA PRO A 279 6.86 8.38 -9.83
C PRO A 279 7.60 8.33 -8.50
N THR A 280 7.33 9.26 -7.58
CA THR A 280 8.02 9.28 -6.28
C THR A 280 7.66 8.08 -5.41
N ILE A 281 6.49 7.46 -5.61
CA ILE A 281 6.09 6.24 -4.90
C ILE A 281 6.90 5.05 -5.42
N ALA A 282 6.93 4.86 -6.74
CA ALA A 282 7.73 3.80 -7.38
C ALA A 282 9.22 3.93 -7.06
N ASP A 283 9.79 5.14 -7.16
CA ASP A 283 11.20 5.41 -6.86
C ASP A 283 11.56 5.12 -5.39
N THR A 284 10.64 5.44 -4.46
CA THR A 284 10.84 5.15 -3.04
C THR A 284 10.85 3.64 -2.78
N GLY A 285 9.97 2.88 -3.43
CA GLY A 285 9.99 1.41 -3.38
C GLY A 285 11.29 0.83 -3.96
N GLN A 286 11.65 1.25 -5.17
CA GLN A 286 12.80 0.70 -5.89
C GLN A 286 14.12 0.97 -5.16
N SER A 287 14.31 2.17 -4.61
CA SER A 287 15.52 2.51 -3.84
C SER A 287 15.69 1.73 -2.53
N PHE A 288 14.60 1.17 -1.97
CA PHE A 288 14.69 0.22 -0.85
C PHE A 288 15.04 -1.19 -1.33
N ILE A 289 14.59 -1.56 -2.54
CA ILE A 289 14.85 -2.86 -3.15
C ILE A 289 16.27 -2.94 -3.68
N ASP A 290 16.78 -1.95 -4.41
CA ASP A 290 18.07 -1.99 -5.11
C ASP A 290 19.28 -2.44 -4.26
N PRO A 291 19.44 -2.01 -2.99
CA PRO A 291 20.55 -2.45 -2.14
C PRO A 291 20.48 -3.95 -1.80
N LEU A 292 19.29 -4.55 -1.90
CA LEU A 292 19.02 -5.96 -1.72
C LEU A 292 18.72 -6.56 -3.09
N GLU A 293 19.72 -7.14 -3.76
CA GLU A 293 19.50 -7.94 -4.99
C GLU A 293 18.10 -8.58 -5.00
N THR A 294 17.30 -8.34 -6.04
CA THR A 294 15.84 -8.43 -5.99
C THR A 294 15.27 -9.70 -5.34
N ASP A 295 15.90 -10.85 -5.59
CA ASP A 295 15.49 -12.14 -5.00
C ASP A 295 15.69 -12.18 -3.47
N THR A 296 16.74 -11.55 -2.96
CA THR A 296 17.00 -11.39 -1.52
C THR A 296 15.95 -10.51 -0.87
N PHE A 297 15.54 -9.41 -1.53
CA PHE A 297 14.45 -8.57 -1.05
C PHE A 297 13.13 -9.35 -0.96
N HIS A 298 12.78 -10.10 -2.01
CA HIS A 298 11.54 -10.90 -2.02
C HIS A 298 11.50 -11.92 -0.89
N GLU A 299 12.61 -12.65 -0.67
CA GLU A 299 12.71 -13.55 0.49
C GLU A 299 12.53 -12.78 1.79
N ALA A 300 13.20 -11.64 1.94
CA ALA A 300 13.16 -10.86 3.17
C ALA A 300 11.76 -10.31 3.49
N TYR A 301 11.07 -9.81 2.47
CA TYR A 301 9.72 -9.26 2.57
C TYR A 301 8.70 -10.31 3.03
N PHE A 302 8.73 -11.51 2.44
CA PHE A 302 7.77 -12.55 2.75
C PHE A 302 8.15 -13.40 3.97
N ALA A 303 9.45 -13.61 4.23
CA ALA A 303 9.94 -14.44 5.34
C ALA A 303 10.24 -13.64 6.62
N GLY A 304 10.03 -12.32 6.58
CA GLY A 304 10.20 -11.38 7.68
C GLY A 304 11.59 -11.27 8.24
N VAL A 305 12.61 -11.55 7.45
CA VAL A 305 13.99 -11.25 7.85
C VAL A 305 14.31 -9.77 7.62
N LEU A 306 13.30 -8.90 7.76
CA LEU A 306 13.36 -7.44 7.76
C LEU A 306 13.02 -6.98 9.19
N GLY A 307 13.82 -6.07 9.74
CA GLY A 307 13.57 -5.51 11.07
C GLY A 307 14.46 -4.33 11.37
N PHE A 308 14.52 -3.94 12.64
CA PHE A 308 15.39 -2.88 13.15
C PHE A 308 15.96 -3.30 14.51
N THR A 309 17.10 -2.71 14.92
CA THR A 309 17.76 -3.05 16.20
C THR A 309 17.66 -1.95 17.26
N ASP A 310 17.36 -0.71 16.88
CA ASP A 310 17.12 0.41 17.80
C ASP A 310 15.81 1.13 17.44
N PRO A 311 14.75 1.01 18.24
CA PRO A 311 13.49 1.72 18.00
C PRO A 311 13.55 3.25 18.21
N ASP A 312 14.60 3.76 18.87
CA ASP A 312 14.82 5.20 19.07
C ASP A 312 15.52 5.83 17.85
N ASN A 313 16.27 5.03 17.11
CA ASN A 313 16.92 5.42 15.84
C ASN A 313 16.64 4.35 14.77
N PRO A 314 15.36 4.11 14.45
CA PRO A 314 15.00 3.02 13.54
C PRO A 314 15.54 3.29 12.13
N ASP A 315 15.69 4.56 11.76
CA ASP A 315 16.30 5.03 10.52
C ASP A 315 17.74 4.54 10.31
N LYS A 316 18.48 4.28 11.40
CA LYS A 316 19.90 3.89 11.36
C LYS A 316 20.15 2.45 11.74
N THR A 317 19.10 1.64 11.88
CA THR A 317 19.26 0.29 12.44
C THR A 317 18.49 -0.79 11.69
N ILE A 318 18.08 -0.51 10.46
CA ILE A 318 17.33 -1.46 9.64
C ILE A 318 18.27 -2.59 9.24
N GLU A 319 17.83 -3.81 9.52
CA GLU A 319 18.51 -5.05 9.14
C GLU A 319 17.67 -5.81 8.13
N LEU A 320 18.32 -6.23 7.05
CA LEU A 320 17.68 -6.81 5.89
C LEU A 320 18.25 -8.20 5.57
N GLY A 321 17.37 -9.17 5.33
CA GLY A 321 17.77 -10.51 4.94
C GLY A 321 18.42 -11.33 6.07
N ARG A 322 18.66 -12.62 5.81
CA ARG A 322 19.37 -13.50 6.77
C ARG A 322 20.80 -13.04 7.07
N LYS A 323 21.41 -12.30 6.13
CA LYS A 323 22.76 -11.73 6.27
C LYS A 323 22.78 -10.44 7.09
N LYS A 324 21.62 -9.93 7.54
CA LYS A 324 21.49 -8.68 8.30
C LYS A 324 22.21 -7.53 7.60
N VAL A 325 21.97 -7.39 6.29
CA VAL A 325 22.49 -6.26 5.52
C VAL A 325 21.95 -5.00 6.17
N HIS A 326 22.86 -4.12 6.55
CA HIS A 326 22.48 -2.85 7.15
C HIS A 326 22.00 -1.89 6.07
N TRP A 327 20.88 -1.22 6.33
CA TRP A 327 20.37 -0.16 5.47
C TRP A 327 19.96 1.03 6.32
N GLU A 328 20.28 2.22 5.84
CA GLU A 328 19.94 3.46 6.50
C GLU A 328 18.82 4.15 5.71
N TRP A 329 17.83 4.67 6.43
CA TRP A 329 16.74 5.43 5.86
C TRP A 329 17.28 6.71 5.24
N GLN A 330 17.07 6.91 3.94
CA GLN A 330 17.69 8.01 3.20
C GLN A 330 16.83 9.28 3.14
N TRP A 331 15.60 9.22 3.66
CA TRP A 331 14.65 10.33 3.60
C TRP A 331 14.53 10.96 4.98
N HIS A 332 15.28 12.02 5.23
CA HIS A 332 15.16 12.82 6.44
C HIS A 332 14.43 14.13 6.14
N VAL A 333 13.80 14.70 7.16
CA VAL A 333 13.26 16.07 7.06
C VAL A 333 14.47 17.01 7.13
N GLU A 334 14.65 17.83 6.09
CA GLU A 334 15.64 18.92 6.07
C GLU A 334 15.29 20.03 7.06
#